data_AF-A0A1G0F5X5-F1
#
_entry.id   AF-A0A1G0F5X5-F1
#
_cell.length_a   1.000
_cell.length_b   1.000
_cell.length_c   1.000
_cell.angle_alpha   90.00
_cell.angle_beta   90.00
_cell.angle_gamma   90.00
#
_symmetry.space_group_name_H-M   'P 1'
#
loop_
_entity.id
_entity.type
_entity.pdbx_description
1 polymer ?
#
loop_
_entity_poly.entity_id
_entity_poly.type
_entity_poly.pdbx_seq_one_letter_code
_entity_poly.pdbx_strand_id
1 'polypeptide(L)'
;ANYYEGPLWHGHEMLFGFSAAVIAGFLLTAVRNWTNIDTPHGTPLMLLSLLWLAGRVLPFFPGSLPHALIAGVDLAFLPAVGLAVAIPIIKARQRHNLQFIVIISVLTLANLLIHLQALGYTQTSARTGTQLAVYLIILLIMVIGGRVIPFFIERALGGAQSTRSQFVEVACLSTLILFMLAKVAAAPAAMLSVLALATALSHGLRLSGWYNPQLWRVPLLWILYLGYGWLVIGFILQALAEIGLLSASLAQHAFTTGAIGALTLGMMARVSLGHTGRAMQSARGINYAFGLVIAAAALRVLGPLILPSWYSQIITLAGIVWLLAFVIFVIIYAPILLRPRVDGQPG
;
A
#
# COMPACT_ATOMS: atom_id res chain seq x y z
N ALA A 1 14.64 21.12 18.08
CA ALA A 1 13.26 20.82 17.66
C ALA A 1 13.23 19.43 17.04
N ASN A 2 12.16 18.66 17.27
CA ASN A 2 11.94 17.38 16.57
C ASN A 2 11.75 17.63 15.08
N TYR A 3 12.26 16.73 14.24
CA TYR A 3 12.18 16.89 12.79
C TYR A 3 10.75 16.72 12.25
N TYR A 4 9.96 15.85 12.87
CA TYR A 4 8.55 15.65 12.55
C TYR A 4 7.64 16.02 13.72
N GLU A 5 6.44 16.50 13.40
CA GLU A 5 5.31 16.59 14.34
C GLU A 5 4.47 15.31 14.32
N GLY A 6 3.79 14.98 15.42
CA GLY A 6 3.17 13.65 15.64
C GLY A 6 2.32 13.09 14.48
N PRO A 7 1.28 13.79 14.01
CA PRO A 7 0.45 13.32 12.90
C PRO A 7 1.21 13.22 11.57
N LEU A 8 2.16 14.13 11.33
CA LEU A 8 2.97 14.15 10.11
C LEU A 8 3.95 12.96 10.10
N TRP A 9 4.60 12.69 11.24
CA TRP A 9 5.46 11.52 11.42
C TRP A 9 4.69 10.23 11.15
N HIS A 10 3.52 10.04 11.79
CA HIS A 10 2.70 8.86 11.59
C HIS A 10 2.34 8.65 10.11
N GLY A 11 1.82 9.69 9.44
CA GLY A 11 1.48 9.61 8.02
C GLY A 11 2.68 9.29 7.14
N HIS A 12 3.82 9.94 7.39
CA HIS A 12 5.08 9.69 6.69
C HIS A 12 5.55 8.25 6.85
N GLU A 13 5.56 7.73 8.08
CA GLU A 13 6.02 6.37 8.37
C GLU A 13 5.11 5.29 7.77
N MET A 14 3.79 5.50 7.74
CA MET A 14 2.89 4.54 7.10
C MET A 14 3.07 4.48 5.57
N LEU A 15 3.39 5.61 4.93
CA LEU A 15 3.49 5.70 3.47
C LEU A 15 4.92 5.41 2.96
N PHE A 16 5.91 6.11 3.50
CA PHE A 16 7.31 6.05 3.06
C PHE A 16 8.17 5.08 3.87
N GLY A 17 7.74 4.72 5.08
CA GLY A 17 8.38 3.68 5.87
C GLY A 17 7.82 2.32 5.46
N PHE A 18 6.59 2.04 5.89
CA PHE A 18 5.90 0.77 5.70
C PHE A 18 5.57 0.48 4.23
N SER A 19 4.74 1.31 3.58
CA SER A 19 4.23 0.98 2.24
C SER A 19 5.32 0.98 1.19
N ALA A 20 6.28 1.91 1.25
CA ALA A 20 7.42 1.93 0.34
C ALA A 20 8.32 0.70 0.49
N ALA A 21 8.53 0.18 1.70
CA ALA A 21 9.28 -1.07 1.91
C ALA A 21 8.56 -2.27 1.27
N VAL A 22 7.23 -2.35 1.41
CA VAL A 22 6.42 -3.40 0.76
C VAL A 22 6.50 -3.29 -0.77
N ILE A 23 6.41 -2.07 -1.32
CA ILE A 23 6.54 -1.82 -2.77
C ILE A 23 7.93 -2.22 -3.26
N ALA A 24 8.99 -1.83 -2.55
CA ALA A 24 10.36 -2.19 -2.91
C ALA A 24 10.55 -3.71 -2.92
N GLY A 25 10.14 -4.41 -1.85
CA GLY A 25 10.24 -5.87 -1.77
C GLY A 25 9.46 -6.59 -2.88
N PHE A 26 8.24 -6.12 -3.17
CA PHE A 26 7.44 -6.64 -4.27
C PHE A 26 8.13 -6.43 -5.63
N LEU A 27 8.56 -5.20 -5.94
CA LEU A 27 9.13 -4.87 -7.25
C LEU A 27 10.47 -5.55 -7.48
N LEU A 28 11.36 -5.58 -6.48
CA LEU A 28 12.64 -6.27 -6.60
C LEU A 28 12.47 -7.76 -6.91
N THR A 29 11.40 -8.39 -6.41
CA THR A 29 11.11 -9.79 -6.71
C THR A 29 10.40 -9.95 -8.06
N ALA A 30 9.37 -9.14 -8.32
CA ALA A 30 8.55 -9.25 -9.53
C ALA A 30 9.33 -8.90 -10.80
N VAL A 31 10.19 -7.89 -10.75
CA VAL A 31 10.98 -7.43 -11.90
C VAL A 31 11.98 -8.49 -12.33
N ARG A 32 12.60 -9.19 -11.38
CA ARG A 32 13.43 -10.36 -11.67
C ARG A 32 12.66 -11.40 -12.48
N ASN A 33 11.44 -11.72 -12.04
CA ASN A 33 10.59 -12.69 -12.74
C ASN A 33 10.13 -12.23 -14.13
N TRP A 34 9.89 -10.93 -14.33
CA TRP A 34 9.45 -10.39 -15.64
C TRP A 34 10.59 -10.22 -16.65
N THR A 35 11.79 -9.95 -16.17
CA THR A 35 12.95 -9.60 -17.01
C THR A 35 13.93 -10.76 -17.16
N ASN A 36 13.86 -11.75 -16.26
CA ASN A 36 14.88 -12.79 -16.09
C ASN A 36 16.30 -12.23 -15.88
N ILE A 37 16.39 -11.00 -15.38
CA ILE A 37 17.64 -10.32 -15.02
C ILE A 37 17.65 -10.16 -13.51
N ASP A 38 18.77 -10.49 -12.89
CA ASP A 38 18.90 -10.38 -11.44
C ASP A 38 18.72 -8.95 -10.96
N THR A 39 17.89 -8.82 -9.92
CA THR A 39 17.76 -7.62 -9.11
C THR A 39 18.75 -7.68 -7.92
N PRO A 40 18.97 -6.57 -7.20
CA PRO A 40 19.81 -6.57 -6.00
C PRO A 40 19.51 -7.72 -5.04
N HIS A 41 20.55 -8.49 -4.72
CA HIS A 41 20.56 -9.58 -3.74
C HIS A 41 21.88 -9.52 -2.95
N GLY A 42 21.95 -10.16 -1.77
CA GLY A 42 23.15 -10.11 -0.92
C GLY A 42 23.49 -8.68 -0.47
N THR A 43 24.76 -8.27 -0.61
CA THR A 43 25.26 -6.97 -0.13
C THR A 43 24.51 -5.76 -0.71
N PRO A 44 24.26 -5.64 -2.04
CA PRO A 44 23.42 -4.58 -2.59
C PRO A 44 22.03 -4.46 -1.92
N LEU A 45 21.36 -5.58 -1.66
CA LEU A 45 20.06 -5.58 -0.99
C LEU A 45 20.19 -5.16 0.48
N MET A 46 21.22 -5.64 1.18
CA MET A 46 21.51 -5.21 2.55
C MET A 46 21.73 -3.69 2.64
N LEU A 47 22.48 -3.10 1.71
CA LEU A 47 22.70 -1.65 1.67
C LEU A 47 21.40 -0.87 1.43
N LEU A 48 20.52 -1.36 0.54
CA LEU A 48 19.19 -0.76 0.36
C LEU A 48 18.33 -0.85 1.63
N SER A 49 18.37 -1.98 2.33
CA SER A 49 17.67 -2.17 3.61
C SER A 49 18.23 -1.27 4.72
N LEU A 50 19.55 -1.11 4.79
CA LEU A 50 20.21 -0.21 5.75
C LEU A 50 19.90 1.26 5.44
N LEU A 51 19.85 1.65 4.16
CA LEU A 51 19.44 2.99 3.76
C LEU A 51 18.00 3.29 4.19
N TRP A 52 17.08 2.35 3.95
CA TRP A 52 15.70 2.45 4.43
C TRP A 52 15.65 2.60 5.95
N LEU A 53 16.36 1.73 6.69
CA LEU A 53 16.39 1.75 8.14
C LEU A 53 16.96 3.07 8.68
N ALA A 54 18.01 3.60 8.05
CA ALA A 54 18.61 4.87 8.42
C ALA A 54 17.59 6.03 8.34
N GLY A 55 16.78 6.11 7.28
CA GLY A 55 15.72 7.13 7.15
C GLY A 55 14.73 7.12 8.32
N ARG A 56 14.51 5.96 8.94
CA ARG A 56 13.61 5.80 10.09
C ARG A 56 14.26 6.08 11.44
N VAL A 57 15.56 5.81 11.55
CA VAL A 57 16.31 5.90 12.81
C VAL A 57 16.84 7.32 13.05
N LEU A 58 17.32 8.01 12.01
CA LEU A 58 17.94 9.35 12.15
C LEU A 58 17.00 10.42 12.76
N PRO A 59 15.68 10.46 12.49
CA PRO A 59 14.77 11.41 13.13
C PRO A 59 14.73 11.33 14.67
N PHE A 60 15.15 10.21 15.28
CA PHE A 60 15.18 10.01 16.73
C PHE A 60 16.40 10.62 17.43
N PHE A 61 17.29 11.30 16.70
CA PHE A 61 18.44 12.03 17.27
C PHE A 61 18.28 13.55 17.12
N PRO A 62 17.22 14.15 17.71
CA PRO A 62 16.95 15.58 17.55
C PRO A 62 18.09 16.42 18.13
N GLY A 63 18.50 17.47 17.39
CA GLY A 63 19.55 18.39 17.80
C GLY A 63 20.98 17.88 17.61
N SER A 64 21.18 16.58 17.33
CA SER A 64 22.50 16.01 17.04
C SER A 64 22.83 15.95 15.55
N LEU A 65 21.81 15.99 14.69
CA LEU A 65 21.96 15.87 13.24
C LEU A 65 21.30 17.04 12.49
N PRO A 66 21.89 17.53 11.39
CA PRO A 66 21.25 18.50 10.52
C PRO A 66 19.95 17.93 9.93
N HIS A 67 18.86 18.70 9.96
CA HIS A 67 17.58 18.29 9.38
C HIS A 67 17.66 17.94 7.89
N ALA A 68 18.53 18.64 7.14
CA ALA A 68 18.79 18.34 5.74
C ALA A 68 19.41 16.95 5.53
N LEU A 69 20.23 16.46 6.47
CA LEU A 69 20.79 15.11 6.42
C LEU A 69 19.69 14.06 6.61
N ILE A 70 18.80 14.27 7.58
CA ILE A 70 17.64 13.39 7.83
C ILE A 70 16.79 13.30 6.56
N ALA A 71 16.45 14.44 5.95
CA ALA A 71 15.70 14.50 4.71
C ALA A 71 16.43 13.79 3.55
N GLY A 72 17.73 14.06 3.37
CA GLY A 72 18.51 13.49 2.28
C GLY A 72 18.63 11.96 2.35
N VAL A 73 18.86 11.41 3.54
CA VAL A 73 18.93 9.96 3.75
C VAL A 73 17.58 9.30 3.49
N ASP A 74 16.49 9.90 4.00
CA ASP A 74 15.15 9.39 3.78
C ASP A 74 14.76 9.37 2.30
N LEU A 75 14.99 10.51 1.62
CA LEU A 75 14.69 10.69 0.21
C LEU A 75 15.47 9.75 -0.70
N ALA A 76 16.68 9.35 -0.32
CA ALA A 76 17.56 8.53 -1.16
C ALA A 76 17.03 7.09 -1.38
N PHE A 77 16.18 6.56 -0.49
CA PHE A 77 15.69 5.19 -0.59
C PHE A 77 14.88 4.94 -1.87
N LEU A 78 13.88 5.77 -2.17
CA LEU A 78 13.01 5.56 -3.34
C LEU A 78 13.74 5.68 -4.69
N PRO A 79 14.62 6.68 -4.93
CA PRO A 79 15.48 6.73 -6.10
C PRO A 79 16.39 5.51 -6.23
N ALA A 80 16.99 5.05 -5.12
CA ALA A 80 17.85 3.87 -5.15
C ALA A 80 17.07 2.61 -5.56
N VAL A 81 15.85 2.41 -5.04
CA VAL A 81 14.93 1.36 -5.49
C VAL A 81 14.54 1.57 -6.96
N GLY A 82 14.25 2.81 -7.36
CA GLY A 82 13.92 3.18 -8.73
C GLY A 82 15.01 2.77 -9.74
N LEU A 83 16.27 3.04 -9.41
CA LEU A 83 17.42 2.63 -10.23
C LEU A 83 17.56 1.10 -10.27
N ALA A 84 17.46 0.44 -9.12
CA ALA A 84 17.52 -1.02 -9.01
C ALA A 84 16.45 -1.73 -9.86
N VAL A 85 15.27 -1.14 -9.97
CA VAL A 85 14.16 -1.66 -10.79
C VAL A 85 14.28 -1.23 -12.26
N ALA A 86 14.75 -0.01 -12.54
CA ALA A 86 14.87 0.52 -13.90
C ALA A 86 15.89 -0.23 -14.74
N ILE A 87 17.04 -0.57 -14.15
CA ILE A 87 18.16 -1.21 -14.87
C ILE A 87 17.71 -2.53 -15.55
N PRO A 88 17.11 -3.52 -14.84
CA PRO A 88 16.61 -4.74 -15.48
C PRO A 88 15.50 -4.49 -16.51
N ILE A 89 14.55 -3.60 -16.23
CA ILE A 89 13.42 -3.32 -17.14
C ILE A 89 13.92 -2.75 -18.47
N ILE A 90 14.86 -1.80 -18.42
CA ILE A 90 15.43 -1.17 -19.62
C ILE A 90 16.27 -2.18 -20.40
N LYS A 91 17.13 -2.95 -19.71
CA LYS A 91 17.95 -3.99 -20.33
C LYS A 91 17.10 -5.06 -21.04
N ALA A 92 16.01 -5.50 -20.42
CA ALA A 92 15.07 -6.45 -21.00
C ALA A 92 14.08 -5.81 -21.99
N ARG A 93 14.16 -4.49 -22.23
CA ARG A 93 13.27 -3.72 -23.11
C ARG A 93 11.78 -3.88 -22.78
N GLN A 94 11.45 -4.14 -21.52
CA GLN A 94 10.08 -4.37 -21.04
C GLN A 94 9.32 -3.05 -20.88
N ARG A 95 8.98 -2.39 -21.98
CA ARG A 95 8.34 -1.05 -22.00
C ARG A 95 7.06 -0.99 -21.17
N HIS A 96 6.29 -2.07 -21.15
CA HIS A 96 5.04 -2.16 -20.38
C HIS A 96 5.25 -2.03 -18.85
N ASN A 97 6.46 -2.26 -18.34
CA ASN A 97 6.78 -2.14 -16.92
C ASN A 97 7.40 -0.79 -16.55
N LEU A 98 7.67 0.10 -17.51
CA LEU A 98 8.24 1.43 -17.23
C LEU A 98 7.32 2.32 -16.38
N GLN A 99 6.01 2.03 -16.38
CA GLN A 99 5.04 2.69 -15.51
C GLN A 99 5.42 2.63 -14.02
N PHE A 100 6.08 1.56 -13.56
CA PHE A 100 6.52 1.46 -12.16
C PHE A 100 7.64 2.46 -11.83
N ILE A 101 8.49 2.78 -12.81
CA ILE A 101 9.52 3.81 -12.65
C ILE A 101 8.87 5.18 -12.50
N VAL A 102 7.87 5.48 -13.32
CA VAL A 102 7.10 6.72 -13.20
C VAL A 102 6.46 6.81 -11.81
N ILE A 103 5.80 5.75 -11.33
CA ILE A 103 5.18 5.74 -9.99
C ILE A 103 6.21 5.98 -8.89
N ILE A 104 7.37 5.31 -8.92
CA ILE A 104 8.44 5.50 -7.92
C ILE A 104 9.00 6.92 -7.95
N SER A 105 9.19 7.49 -9.14
CA SER A 105 9.65 8.88 -9.30
C SER A 105 8.65 9.86 -8.70
N VAL A 106 7.35 9.70 -8.96
CA VAL A 106 6.33 10.58 -8.38
C VAL A 106 6.18 10.35 -6.88
N LEU A 107 6.35 9.12 -6.37
CA LEU A 107 6.43 8.86 -4.92
C LEU A 107 7.64 9.57 -4.28
N THR A 108 8.78 9.63 -4.97
CA THR A 108 9.95 10.39 -4.50
C THR A 108 9.60 11.88 -4.40
N LEU A 109 8.93 12.44 -5.40
CA LEU A 109 8.47 13.84 -5.37
C LEU A 109 7.45 14.07 -4.24
N ALA A 110 6.53 13.12 -4.02
CA ALA A 110 5.57 13.17 -2.94
C ALA A 110 6.27 13.20 -1.57
N ASN A 111 7.35 12.42 -1.39
CA ASN A 111 8.17 12.45 -0.19
C ASN A 111 8.90 13.80 -0.05
N LEU A 112 9.47 14.29 -1.15
CA LEU A 112 10.16 15.58 -1.19
C LEU A 112 9.24 16.72 -0.74
N LEU A 113 7.98 16.73 -1.17
CA LEU A 113 7.00 17.73 -0.74
C LEU A 113 6.78 17.73 0.79
N ILE A 114 6.87 16.59 1.45
CA ILE A 114 6.79 16.51 2.92
C ILE A 114 8.06 17.07 3.55
N HIS A 115 9.23 16.67 3.06
CA HIS A 115 10.51 17.14 3.58
C HIS A 115 10.74 18.64 3.35
N LEU A 116 10.29 19.20 2.22
CA LEU A 116 10.37 20.65 1.96
C LEU A 116 9.61 21.45 3.02
N GLN A 117 8.44 20.97 3.44
CA GLN A 117 7.68 21.62 4.51
C GLN A 117 8.33 21.39 5.88
N ALA A 118 8.82 20.18 6.16
CA ALA A 118 9.53 19.89 7.41
C ALA A 118 10.83 20.71 7.57
N LEU A 119 11.47 21.08 6.45
CA LEU A 119 12.65 21.94 6.41
C LEU A 119 12.31 23.45 6.41
N GLY A 120 11.02 23.81 6.35
CA GLY A 120 10.57 25.21 6.34
C GLY A 120 10.65 25.92 4.98
N TYR A 121 10.90 25.21 3.88
CA TYR A 121 10.92 25.80 2.53
C TYR A 121 9.51 26.07 1.97
N THR A 122 8.50 25.39 2.49
CA THR A 122 7.10 25.49 2.06
C THR A 122 6.18 25.36 3.25
N GLN A 123 4.93 25.83 3.12
CA GLN A 123 3.96 25.82 4.24
C GLN A 123 2.82 24.80 4.10
N THR A 124 2.53 24.35 2.88
CA THR A 124 1.32 23.55 2.60
C THR A 124 1.59 22.28 1.79
N SER A 125 2.84 21.98 1.45
CA SER A 125 3.19 20.89 0.52
C SER A 125 3.07 19.49 1.13
N ALA A 126 3.20 19.32 2.45
CA ALA A 126 3.16 18.01 3.09
C ALA A 126 1.79 17.32 2.93
N ARG A 127 0.69 18.09 2.96
CA ARG A 127 -0.66 17.57 2.72
C ARG A 127 -0.77 17.02 1.30
N THR A 128 -0.30 17.77 0.31
CA THR A 128 -0.27 17.36 -1.09
C THR A 128 0.60 16.12 -1.29
N GLY A 129 1.81 16.10 -0.71
CA GLY A 129 2.70 14.95 -0.75
C GLY A 129 2.07 13.68 -0.15
N THR A 130 1.44 13.81 1.01
CA THR A 130 0.75 12.69 1.68
C THR A 130 -0.40 12.16 0.82
N GLN A 131 -1.26 13.03 0.29
CA GLN A 131 -2.39 12.62 -0.56
C GLN A 131 -1.92 11.98 -1.86
N LEU A 132 -0.92 12.58 -2.52
CA LEU A 132 -0.33 12.05 -3.74
C LEU A 132 0.25 10.65 -3.52
N ALA A 133 0.95 10.44 -2.41
CA ALA A 133 1.49 9.13 -2.05
C ALA A 133 0.39 8.08 -1.83
N VAL A 134 -0.68 8.41 -1.09
CA VAL A 134 -1.81 7.50 -0.90
C VAL A 134 -2.41 7.07 -2.25
N TYR A 135 -2.70 8.02 -3.14
CA TYR A 135 -3.32 7.69 -4.43
C TYR A 135 -2.37 6.94 -5.37
N LEU A 136 -1.06 7.21 -5.34
CA LEU A 136 -0.07 6.43 -6.10
C LEU A 136 0.05 4.99 -5.60
N ILE A 137 0.00 4.77 -4.29
CA ILE A 137 -0.01 3.42 -3.72
C ILE A 137 -1.30 2.69 -4.13
N ILE A 138 -2.44 3.38 -4.12
CA ILE A 138 -3.72 2.83 -4.62
C ILE A 138 -3.64 2.51 -6.12
N LEU A 139 -3.04 3.37 -6.93
CA LEU A 139 -2.82 3.13 -8.36
C LEU A 139 -1.98 1.87 -8.58
N LEU A 140 -0.89 1.72 -7.83
CA LEU A 140 -0.02 0.54 -7.87
C LEU A 140 -0.80 -0.72 -7.47
N ILE A 141 -1.56 -0.65 -6.38
CA ILE A 141 -2.45 -1.72 -5.92
C ILE A 141 -3.48 -2.09 -7.00
N MET A 142 -4.08 -1.11 -7.68
CA MET A 142 -5.08 -1.38 -8.72
C MET A 142 -4.48 -2.07 -9.94
N VAL A 143 -3.33 -1.59 -10.41
CA VAL A 143 -2.62 -2.11 -11.59
C VAL A 143 -2.16 -3.55 -11.34
N ILE A 144 -1.53 -3.81 -10.20
CA ILE A 144 -1.06 -5.16 -9.84
C ILE A 144 -2.24 -6.04 -9.44
N GLY A 145 -3.08 -5.53 -8.54
CA GLY A 145 -4.16 -6.26 -7.89
C GLY A 145 -5.15 -6.85 -8.87
N GLY A 146 -5.58 -6.13 -9.90
CA GLY A 146 -6.55 -6.72 -10.82
C GLY A 146 -6.00 -7.65 -11.88
N ARG A 147 -4.70 -7.94 -11.87
CA ARG A 147 -4.15 -9.13 -12.54
C ARG A 147 -3.94 -10.25 -11.54
N VAL A 148 -3.41 -9.90 -10.37
CA VAL A 148 -2.93 -10.84 -9.36
C VAL A 148 -4.06 -11.48 -8.55
N ILE A 149 -5.06 -10.70 -8.12
CA ILE A 149 -6.22 -11.19 -7.37
C ILE A 149 -7.05 -12.19 -8.19
N PRO A 150 -7.53 -11.87 -9.41
CA PRO A 150 -8.28 -12.85 -10.21
C PRO A 150 -7.43 -14.08 -10.55
N PHE A 151 -6.14 -13.91 -10.84
CA PHE A 151 -5.23 -15.04 -11.04
C PHE A 151 -5.16 -15.96 -9.80
N PHE A 152 -5.07 -15.41 -8.59
CA PHE A 152 -5.06 -16.22 -7.38
C PHE A 152 -6.39 -16.92 -7.11
N ILE A 153 -7.51 -16.28 -7.43
CA ILE A 153 -8.84 -16.88 -7.31
C ILE A 153 -8.95 -18.07 -8.27
N GLU A 154 -8.65 -17.87 -9.55
CA GLU A 154 -8.69 -18.90 -10.60
C GLU A 154 -7.71 -20.06 -10.31
N ARG A 155 -6.53 -19.77 -9.76
CA ARG A 155 -5.50 -20.78 -9.44
C ARG A 155 -5.86 -21.61 -8.21
N ALA A 156 -6.48 -20.99 -7.19
CA ALA A 156 -6.77 -21.65 -5.92
C ALA A 156 -8.15 -22.33 -5.90
N LEU A 157 -9.10 -21.86 -6.71
CA LEU A 157 -10.47 -22.38 -6.78
C LEU A 157 -10.67 -23.06 -8.14
N GLY A 158 -10.59 -24.38 -8.16
CA GLY A 158 -10.76 -25.16 -9.40
C GLY A 158 -12.07 -24.82 -10.10
N GLY A 159 -11.98 -24.43 -11.38
CA GLY A 159 -13.14 -24.05 -12.20
C GLY A 159 -13.66 -22.62 -12.00
N ALA A 160 -13.09 -21.82 -11.10
CA ALA A 160 -13.44 -20.41 -10.98
C ALA A 160 -12.92 -19.62 -12.20
N GLN A 161 -13.79 -18.76 -12.75
CA GLN A 161 -13.47 -17.85 -13.84
C GLN A 161 -13.81 -16.44 -13.39
N SER A 162 -12.81 -15.57 -13.27
CA SER A 162 -13.07 -14.16 -12.98
C SER A 162 -13.49 -13.45 -14.26
N THR A 163 -14.57 -12.69 -14.24
CA THR A 163 -14.98 -11.92 -15.42
C THR A 163 -14.03 -10.75 -15.63
N ARG A 164 -13.58 -10.57 -16.88
CA ARG A 164 -12.67 -9.49 -17.27
C ARG A 164 -13.31 -8.72 -18.42
N SER A 165 -13.80 -7.52 -18.11
CA SER A 165 -14.34 -6.59 -19.11
C SER A 165 -13.31 -5.51 -19.40
N GLN A 166 -12.88 -5.39 -20.65
CA GLN A 166 -11.95 -4.33 -21.07
C GLN A 166 -12.49 -2.94 -20.74
N PHE A 167 -13.81 -2.74 -20.86
CA PHE A 167 -14.46 -1.49 -20.50
C PHE A 167 -14.27 -1.16 -19.00
N VAL A 168 -14.47 -2.15 -18.13
CA VAL A 168 -14.29 -1.97 -16.67
C VAL A 168 -12.83 -1.71 -16.32
N GLU A 169 -11.89 -2.41 -16.96
CA GLU A 169 -10.44 -2.20 -16.76
C GLU A 169 -10.00 -0.78 -17.14
N VAL A 170 -10.46 -0.29 -18.30
CA VAL A 170 -10.20 1.08 -18.75
C VAL A 170 -10.87 2.09 -17.81
N ALA A 171 -12.12 1.84 -17.40
CA ALA A 171 -12.85 2.73 -16.49
C ALA A 171 -12.17 2.86 -15.12
N CYS A 172 -11.69 1.75 -14.52
CA CYS A 172 -10.98 1.79 -13.25
C CYS A 172 -9.72 2.67 -13.35
N LEU A 173 -8.92 2.46 -14.39
CA LEU A 173 -7.68 3.22 -14.59
C LEU A 173 -7.93 4.70 -14.91
N SER A 174 -8.85 4.98 -15.85
CA SER A 174 -9.10 6.34 -16.30
C SER A 174 -9.76 7.19 -15.22
N THR A 175 -10.77 6.67 -14.51
CA THR A 175 -11.45 7.43 -13.44
C THR A 175 -10.52 7.74 -12.28
N LEU A 176 -9.67 6.80 -11.86
CA LEU A 176 -8.66 7.03 -10.84
C LEU A 176 -7.63 8.10 -11.26
N ILE A 177 -7.10 8.01 -12.48
CA ILE A 177 -6.14 9.00 -13.00
C ILE A 177 -6.79 10.38 -13.09
N LEU A 178 -7.98 10.48 -13.65
CA LEU A 178 -8.72 11.74 -13.75
C LEU A 178 -9.00 12.33 -12.37
N PHE A 179 -9.40 11.50 -11.39
CA PHE A 179 -9.58 11.93 -10.01
C PHE A 179 -8.29 12.50 -9.42
N MET A 180 -7.15 11.80 -9.56
CA MET A 180 -5.86 12.28 -9.07
C MET A 180 -5.44 13.61 -9.70
N LEU A 181 -5.56 13.72 -11.03
CA LEU A 181 -5.22 14.96 -11.75
C LEU A 181 -6.14 16.12 -11.35
N ALA A 182 -7.44 15.87 -11.23
CA ALA A 182 -8.41 16.87 -10.77
C ALA A 182 -8.10 17.30 -9.33
N LYS A 183 -7.67 16.38 -8.46
CA LYS A 183 -7.31 16.69 -7.07
C LYS A 183 -6.08 17.59 -6.99
N VAL A 184 -5.04 17.30 -7.79
CA VAL A 184 -3.84 18.13 -7.90
C VAL A 184 -4.15 19.49 -8.50
N ALA A 185 -5.05 19.56 -9.48
CA ALA A 185 -5.50 20.80 -10.10
C ALA A 185 -6.48 21.62 -9.22
N ALA A 186 -6.76 21.17 -7.98
CA ALA A 186 -7.73 21.79 -7.08
C ALA A 186 -9.11 22.01 -7.72
N ALA A 187 -9.58 21.01 -8.50
CA ALA A 187 -10.86 21.06 -9.17
C ALA A 187 -12.04 21.24 -8.18
N PRO A 188 -13.20 21.75 -8.63
CA PRO A 188 -14.36 21.95 -7.77
C PRO A 188 -14.81 20.67 -7.04
N ALA A 189 -15.26 20.82 -5.80
CA ALA A 189 -15.72 19.73 -4.93
C ALA A 189 -16.73 18.78 -5.60
N ALA A 190 -17.71 19.32 -6.34
CA ALA A 190 -18.70 18.53 -7.06
C ALA A 190 -18.06 17.60 -8.11
N MET A 191 -17.08 18.10 -8.87
CA MET A 191 -16.35 17.31 -9.86
C MET A 191 -15.54 16.19 -9.20
N LEU A 192 -14.83 16.51 -8.10
CA LEU A 192 -14.07 15.52 -7.35
C LEU A 192 -14.98 14.43 -6.77
N SER A 193 -16.16 14.81 -6.26
CA SER A 193 -17.15 13.87 -5.74
C SER A 193 -17.66 12.92 -6.82
N VAL A 194 -18.03 13.44 -8.00
CA VAL A 194 -18.47 12.63 -9.14
C VAL A 194 -17.38 11.68 -9.61
N LEU A 195 -16.13 12.15 -9.74
CA LEU A 195 -15.00 11.30 -10.14
C LEU A 195 -14.69 10.22 -9.11
N ALA A 196 -14.77 10.54 -7.81
CA ALA A 196 -14.62 9.55 -6.75
C ALA A 196 -15.72 8.50 -6.80
N LEU A 197 -17.00 8.87 -7.00
CA LEU A 197 -18.09 7.90 -7.19
C LEU A 197 -17.91 7.05 -8.45
N ALA A 198 -17.49 7.64 -9.57
CA ALA A 198 -17.20 6.88 -10.78
C ALA A 198 -16.06 5.87 -10.57
N THR A 199 -15.03 6.25 -9.78
CA THR A 199 -13.95 5.35 -9.38
C THR A 199 -14.47 4.23 -8.47
N ALA A 200 -15.32 4.54 -7.49
CA ALA A 200 -15.94 3.53 -6.63
C ALA A 200 -16.79 2.53 -7.43
N LEU A 201 -17.64 3.02 -8.34
CA LEU A 201 -18.52 2.20 -9.16
C LEU A 201 -17.73 1.27 -10.09
N SER A 202 -16.74 1.81 -10.81
CA SER A 202 -15.90 1.00 -11.71
C SER A 202 -15.15 -0.11 -10.96
N HIS A 203 -14.56 0.23 -9.81
CA HIS A 203 -13.88 -0.76 -8.97
C HIS A 203 -14.84 -1.76 -8.30
N GLY A 204 -16.06 -1.34 -7.96
CA GLY A 204 -17.13 -2.21 -7.45
C GLY A 204 -17.57 -3.23 -8.49
N LEU A 205 -17.77 -2.80 -9.74
CA LEU A 205 -18.06 -3.69 -10.86
C LEU A 205 -16.92 -4.68 -11.09
N ARG A 206 -15.67 -4.21 -11.07
CA ARG A 206 -14.49 -5.08 -11.18
C ARG A 206 -14.46 -6.13 -10.09
N LEU A 207 -14.68 -5.72 -8.83
CA LEU A 207 -14.68 -6.60 -7.67
C LEU A 207 -15.83 -7.63 -7.71
N SER A 208 -17.00 -7.25 -8.21
CA SER A 208 -18.11 -8.20 -8.43
C SER A 208 -17.75 -9.27 -9.46
N GLY A 209 -16.95 -8.93 -10.47
CA GLY A 209 -16.47 -9.87 -11.47
C GLY A 209 -15.50 -10.92 -10.94
N TRP A 210 -14.88 -10.66 -9.79
CA TRP A 210 -13.98 -11.60 -9.11
C TRP A 210 -14.69 -12.48 -8.09
N TYR A 211 -15.98 -12.22 -7.82
CA TYR A 211 -16.68 -12.90 -6.74
C TYR A 211 -16.90 -14.38 -7.06
N ASN A 212 -16.54 -15.22 -6.09
CA ASN A 212 -16.86 -16.65 -6.07
C ASN A 212 -17.12 -17.04 -4.60
N PRO A 213 -18.25 -17.65 -4.24
CA PRO A 213 -18.55 -17.99 -2.84
C PRO A 213 -17.48 -18.84 -2.14
N GLN A 214 -16.72 -19.64 -2.89
CA GLN A 214 -15.65 -20.47 -2.34
C GLN A 214 -14.45 -19.65 -1.84
N LEU A 215 -14.30 -18.38 -2.25
CA LEU A 215 -13.21 -17.52 -1.78
C LEU A 215 -13.21 -17.33 -0.26
N TRP A 216 -14.39 -17.38 0.37
CA TRP A 216 -14.53 -17.24 1.83
C TRP A 216 -13.91 -18.41 2.60
N ARG A 217 -13.71 -19.56 1.95
CA ARG A 217 -13.06 -20.74 2.55
C ARG A 217 -11.53 -20.64 2.53
N VAL A 218 -10.97 -19.72 1.76
CA VAL A 218 -9.51 -19.58 1.58
C VAL A 218 -9.04 -18.24 2.14
N PRO A 219 -8.39 -18.21 3.32
CA PRO A 219 -8.02 -16.96 3.97
C PRO A 219 -7.15 -16.02 3.15
N LEU A 220 -6.21 -16.57 2.39
CA LEU A 220 -5.35 -15.82 1.47
C LEU A 220 -6.11 -15.17 0.28
N LEU A 221 -7.37 -15.55 0.04
CA LEU A 221 -8.22 -14.93 -0.98
C LEU A 221 -9.14 -13.89 -0.37
N TRP A 222 -9.88 -14.23 0.69
CA TRP A 222 -10.86 -13.29 1.23
C TRP A 222 -10.21 -12.03 1.79
N ILE A 223 -8.98 -12.09 2.34
CA ILE A 223 -8.27 -10.90 2.80
C ILE A 223 -7.98 -9.92 1.65
N LEU A 224 -7.65 -10.44 0.47
CA LEU A 224 -7.41 -9.60 -0.71
C LEU A 224 -8.72 -9.05 -1.27
N TYR A 225 -9.77 -9.87 -1.27
CA TYR A 225 -11.11 -9.45 -1.71
C TYR A 225 -11.66 -8.33 -0.82
N LEU A 226 -11.61 -8.50 0.51
CA LEU A 226 -12.03 -7.48 1.47
C LEU A 226 -11.15 -6.24 1.45
N GLY A 227 -9.82 -6.41 1.32
CA GLY A 227 -8.90 -5.29 1.17
C GLY A 227 -9.19 -4.45 -0.09
N TYR A 228 -9.51 -5.09 -1.22
CA TYR A 228 -9.96 -4.37 -2.40
C TYR A 228 -11.36 -3.76 -2.22
N GLY A 229 -12.25 -4.39 -1.46
CA GLY A 229 -13.54 -3.80 -1.06
C GLY A 229 -13.37 -2.50 -0.27
N TRP A 230 -12.38 -2.41 0.61
CA TRP A 230 -12.05 -1.18 1.32
C TRP A 230 -11.60 -0.03 0.40
N LEU A 231 -11.03 -0.32 -0.77
CA LEU A 231 -10.73 0.70 -1.78
C LEU A 231 -12.03 1.30 -2.32
N VAL A 232 -13.04 0.47 -2.63
CA VAL A 232 -14.36 0.93 -3.08
C VAL A 232 -15.02 1.78 -2.00
N ILE A 233 -15.03 1.30 -0.75
CA ILE A 233 -15.55 2.05 0.40
C ILE A 233 -14.80 3.38 0.55
N GLY A 234 -13.47 3.38 0.42
CA GLY A 234 -12.64 4.58 0.51
C GLY A 234 -13.04 5.65 -0.51
N PHE A 235 -13.34 5.29 -1.76
CA PHE A 235 -13.79 6.26 -2.77
C PHE A 235 -15.23 6.75 -2.54
N ILE A 236 -16.12 5.91 -2.00
CA ILE A 236 -17.45 6.37 -1.57
C ILE A 236 -17.31 7.42 -0.46
N LEU A 237 -16.49 7.13 0.57
CA LEU A 237 -16.22 8.06 1.65
C LEU A 237 -15.51 9.32 1.17
N GLN A 238 -14.62 9.19 0.19
CA GLN A 238 -13.94 10.33 -0.45
C GLN A 238 -14.97 11.24 -1.11
N ALA A 239 -15.89 10.68 -1.89
CA ALA A 239 -16.93 11.46 -2.56
C ALA A 239 -17.80 12.24 -1.59
N LEU A 240 -18.20 11.61 -0.47
CA LEU A 240 -18.96 12.25 0.60
C LEU A 240 -18.14 13.33 1.33
N ALA A 241 -16.83 13.13 1.48
CA ALA A 241 -15.94 14.11 2.07
C ALA A 241 -15.73 15.35 1.19
N GLU A 242 -15.70 15.21 -0.13
CA GLU A 242 -15.58 16.35 -1.05
C GLU A 242 -16.73 17.34 -0.90
N ILE A 243 -17.96 16.84 -0.67
CA ILE A 243 -19.17 17.66 -0.50
C ILE A 243 -19.46 18.00 0.97
N GLY A 244 -18.51 17.75 1.88
CA GLY A 244 -18.62 18.14 3.28
C GLY A 244 -19.53 17.29 4.15
N LEU A 245 -20.05 16.15 3.65
CA LEU A 245 -20.91 15.27 4.44
C LEU A 245 -20.13 14.43 5.46
N LEU A 246 -18.87 14.11 5.18
CA LEU A 246 -18.01 13.31 6.05
C LEU A 246 -16.60 13.91 6.15
N SER A 247 -15.86 13.51 7.19
CA SER A 247 -14.45 13.90 7.32
C SER A 247 -13.58 13.16 6.30
N ALA A 248 -12.67 13.88 5.63
CA ALA A 248 -11.65 13.30 4.76
C ALA A 248 -10.75 12.28 5.48
N SER A 249 -10.63 12.36 6.81
CA SER A 249 -9.90 11.36 7.60
C SER A 249 -10.49 9.96 7.45
N LEU A 250 -11.82 9.82 7.26
CA LEU A 250 -12.46 8.52 7.15
C LEU A 250 -12.08 7.84 5.83
N ALA A 251 -12.14 8.58 4.73
CA ALA A 251 -11.70 8.12 3.42
C ALA A 251 -10.21 7.73 3.44
N GLN A 252 -9.36 8.59 4.01
CA GLN A 252 -7.93 8.33 4.13
C GLN A 252 -7.64 7.00 4.86
N HIS A 253 -8.36 6.69 5.94
CA HIS A 253 -8.12 5.46 6.71
C HIS A 253 -8.81 4.23 6.12
N ALA A 254 -9.90 4.41 5.37
CA ALA A 254 -10.42 3.34 4.53
C ALA A 254 -9.39 2.92 3.46
N PHE A 255 -8.69 3.89 2.86
CA PHE A 255 -7.58 3.60 1.95
C PHE A 255 -6.36 3.01 2.65
N THR A 256 -5.88 3.61 3.75
CA THR A 256 -4.61 3.20 4.36
C THR A 256 -4.77 2.00 5.28
N THR A 257 -5.62 2.07 6.30
CA THR A 257 -5.83 0.98 7.26
C THR A 257 -6.59 -0.17 6.62
N GLY A 258 -7.66 0.13 5.88
CA GLY A 258 -8.49 -0.87 5.20
C GLY A 258 -7.80 -1.48 3.99
N ALA A 259 -7.65 -0.72 2.91
CA ALA A 259 -7.18 -1.27 1.65
C ALA A 259 -5.68 -1.62 1.67
N ILE A 260 -4.80 -0.64 1.91
CA ILE A 260 -3.35 -0.86 1.93
C ILE A 260 -2.99 -1.86 3.03
N GLY A 261 -3.48 -1.69 4.26
CA GLY A 261 -3.22 -2.59 5.37
C GLY A 261 -3.62 -4.04 5.09
N ALA A 262 -4.86 -4.29 4.65
CA ALA A 262 -5.32 -5.65 4.37
C ALA A 262 -4.61 -6.28 3.16
N LEU A 263 -4.47 -5.54 2.05
CA LEU A 263 -3.84 -6.06 0.84
C LEU A 263 -2.36 -6.36 1.05
N THR A 264 -1.63 -5.46 1.71
CA THR A 264 -0.21 -5.70 2.01
C THR A 264 -0.03 -6.88 2.96
N LEU A 265 -0.82 -6.99 4.03
CA LEU A 265 -0.75 -8.11 4.95
C LEU A 265 -1.05 -9.45 4.24
N GLY A 266 -2.11 -9.50 3.43
CA GLY A 266 -2.48 -10.68 2.65
C GLY A 266 -1.41 -11.07 1.63
N MET A 267 -0.86 -10.09 0.91
CA MET A 267 0.21 -10.31 -0.07
C MET A 267 1.50 -10.76 0.60
N MET A 268 1.92 -10.12 1.70
CA MET A 268 3.11 -10.52 2.44
C MET A 268 3.00 -11.96 2.96
N ALA A 269 1.84 -12.37 3.47
CA ALA A 269 1.61 -13.75 3.89
C ALA A 269 1.74 -14.75 2.73
N ARG A 270 1.09 -14.45 1.60
CA ARG A 270 1.16 -15.31 0.40
C ARG A 270 2.57 -15.39 -0.18
N VAL A 271 3.27 -14.26 -0.30
CA VAL A 271 4.64 -14.16 -0.81
C VAL A 271 5.60 -14.90 0.13
N SER A 272 5.42 -14.77 1.44
CA SER A 272 6.23 -15.47 2.44
C SER A 272 6.11 -16.99 2.30
N LEU A 273 4.94 -17.53 1.99
CA LEU A 273 4.75 -18.97 1.73
C LEU A 273 5.29 -19.39 0.34
N GLY A 274 4.95 -18.62 -0.69
CA GLY A 274 5.30 -18.96 -2.07
C GLY A 274 6.81 -18.95 -2.35
N HIS A 275 7.53 -17.93 -1.86
CA HIS A 275 8.98 -17.80 -2.09
C HIS A 275 9.85 -18.67 -1.17
N THR A 276 9.22 -19.44 -0.30
CA THR A 276 9.93 -20.33 0.61
C THR A 276 9.61 -21.81 0.38
N GLY A 277 8.89 -22.11 -0.70
CA GLY A 277 8.54 -23.48 -1.10
C GLY A 277 7.44 -24.12 -0.26
N ARG A 278 6.67 -23.34 0.51
CA ARG A 278 5.64 -23.90 1.41
C ARG A 278 4.27 -23.93 0.74
N ALA A 279 3.42 -24.84 1.21
CA ALA A 279 2.04 -24.93 0.75
C ALA A 279 1.30 -23.60 0.94
N MET A 280 0.43 -23.26 0.00
CA MET A 280 -0.36 -22.02 -0.01
C MET A 280 -1.53 -22.06 0.99
N GLN A 281 -1.23 -22.38 2.25
CA GLN A 281 -2.18 -22.48 3.36
C GLN A 281 -1.66 -21.62 4.52
N SER A 282 -2.45 -20.64 4.94
CA SER A 282 -2.11 -19.76 6.05
C SER A 282 -2.30 -20.47 7.40
N ALA A 283 -1.37 -20.24 8.33
CA ALA A 283 -1.52 -20.70 9.71
C ALA A 283 -2.75 -20.05 10.37
N ARG A 284 -3.34 -20.73 11.36
CA ARG A 284 -4.53 -20.21 12.09
C ARG A 284 -4.29 -18.81 12.67
N GLY A 285 -3.10 -18.56 13.22
CA GLY A 285 -2.72 -17.24 13.72
C GLY A 285 -2.82 -16.14 12.65
N ILE A 286 -2.41 -16.43 11.42
CA ILE A 286 -2.51 -15.48 10.30
C ILE A 286 -3.98 -15.22 9.91
N ASN A 287 -4.85 -16.23 10.02
CA ASN A 287 -6.28 -16.02 9.80
C ASN A 287 -6.88 -15.04 10.83
N TYR A 288 -6.44 -15.13 12.09
CA TYR A 288 -6.80 -14.13 13.12
C TYR A 288 -6.22 -12.76 12.80
N ALA A 289 -4.95 -12.66 12.36
CA ALA A 289 -4.35 -11.40 11.94
C ALA A 289 -5.14 -10.73 10.80
N PHE A 290 -5.61 -11.51 9.82
CA PHE A 290 -6.49 -10.99 8.77
C PHE A 290 -7.82 -10.47 9.31
N GLY A 291 -8.43 -11.16 10.28
CA GLY A 291 -9.64 -10.68 10.95
C GLY A 291 -9.39 -9.37 11.71
N LEU A 292 -8.27 -9.29 12.44
CA LEU A 292 -7.88 -8.12 13.23
C LEU A 292 -7.63 -6.90 12.35
N VAL A 293 -6.95 -7.02 11.20
CA VAL A 293 -6.70 -5.85 10.33
C VAL A 293 -8.00 -5.29 9.74
N ILE A 294 -8.97 -6.16 9.39
CA ILE A 294 -10.30 -5.73 8.92
C ILE A 294 -11.10 -5.10 10.06
N ALA A 295 -11.05 -5.67 11.27
CA ALA A 295 -11.68 -5.10 12.44
C ALA A 295 -11.08 -3.73 12.81
N ALA A 296 -9.76 -3.57 12.73
CA ALA A 296 -9.08 -2.30 12.95
C ALA A 296 -9.54 -1.23 11.95
N ALA A 297 -9.66 -1.59 10.67
CA ALA A 297 -10.18 -0.68 9.65
C ALA A 297 -11.63 -0.28 9.92
N ALA A 298 -12.48 -1.24 10.28
CA ALA A 298 -13.88 -0.97 10.64
C ALA A 298 -13.98 -0.06 11.86
N LEU A 299 -13.22 -0.33 12.94
CA LEU A 299 -13.16 0.53 14.12
C LEU A 299 -12.66 1.93 13.77
N ARG A 300 -11.61 2.02 12.96
CA ARG A 300 -10.99 3.30 12.58
C ARG A 300 -11.92 4.19 11.76
N VAL A 301 -12.76 3.60 10.92
CA VAL A 301 -13.60 4.31 9.95
C VAL A 301 -15.05 4.46 10.44
N LEU A 302 -15.67 3.38 10.91
CA LEU A 302 -17.07 3.38 11.32
C LEU A 302 -17.26 3.75 12.79
N GLY A 303 -16.29 3.42 13.65
CA GLY A 303 -16.38 3.72 15.08
C GLY A 303 -16.67 5.19 15.39
N PRO A 304 -15.92 6.15 14.82
CA PRO A 304 -16.18 7.58 15.02
C PRO A 304 -17.55 8.06 14.53
N LEU A 305 -18.18 7.36 13.59
CA LEU A 305 -19.52 7.70 13.09
C LEU A 305 -20.62 7.28 14.05
N ILE A 306 -20.42 6.16 14.74
CA ILE A 306 -21.43 5.56 15.64
C ILE A 306 -21.29 6.15 17.06
N LEU A 307 -20.05 6.35 17.54
CA LEU A 307 -19.74 6.76 18.90
C LEU A 307 -18.76 7.96 18.90
N PRO A 308 -19.17 9.14 18.41
CA PRO A 308 -18.28 10.29 18.28
C PRO A 308 -17.69 10.77 19.62
N SER A 309 -18.40 10.58 20.73
CA SER A 309 -17.91 10.94 22.08
C SER A 309 -16.74 10.08 22.57
N TRP A 310 -16.54 8.90 21.98
CA TRP A 310 -15.45 7.97 22.32
C TRP A 310 -14.30 7.99 21.31
N TYR A 311 -14.18 9.08 20.54
CA TYR A 311 -13.22 9.18 19.43
C TYR A 311 -11.82 8.71 19.81
N SER A 312 -11.20 9.30 20.84
CA SER A 312 -9.82 8.99 21.23
C SER A 312 -9.61 7.52 21.60
N GLN A 313 -10.55 6.95 22.36
CA GLN A 313 -10.55 5.56 22.80
C GLN A 313 -10.69 4.61 21.60
N ILE A 314 -11.57 4.93 20.65
CA ILE A 314 -11.79 4.15 19.43
C ILE A 314 -10.55 4.18 18.54
N ILE A 315 -9.92 5.35 18.35
CA ILE A 315 -8.68 5.46 17.56
C ILE A 315 -7.55 4.66 18.22
N THR A 316 -7.42 4.74 19.54
CA THR A 316 -6.42 3.98 20.30
C THR A 316 -6.66 2.48 20.16
N LEU A 317 -7.90 2.02 20.34
CA LEU A 317 -8.27 0.61 20.18
C LEU A 317 -8.00 0.13 18.76
N ALA A 318 -8.39 0.90 17.73
CA ALA A 318 -8.11 0.55 16.34
C ALA A 318 -6.60 0.39 16.08
N GLY A 319 -5.78 1.29 16.65
CA GLY A 319 -4.32 1.20 16.57
C GLY A 319 -3.76 -0.05 17.24
N ILE A 320 -4.24 -0.40 18.44
CA ILE A 320 -3.83 -1.62 19.16
C ILE A 320 -4.23 -2.88 18.37
N VAL A 321 -5.47 -2.94 17.90
CA VAL A 321 -5.97 -4.09 17.10
C VAL A 321 -5.17 -4.25 15.82
N TRP A 322 -4.83 -3.14 15.14
CA TRP A 322 -3.99 -3.15 13.96
C TRP A 322 -2.57 -3.65 14.28
N LEU A 323 -1.95 -3.12 15.35
CA LEU A 323 -0.61 -3.54 15.78
C LEU A 323 -0.56 -5.04 16.10
N LEU A 324 -1.56 -5.56 16.82
CA LEU A 324 -1.66 -6.99 17.13
C LEU A 324 -1.68 -7.86 15.86
N ALA A 325 -2.37 -7.44 14.80
CA ALA A 325 -2.39 -8.16 13.53
C ALA A 325 -0.97 -8.30 12.94
N PHE A 326 -0.20 -7.21 12.91
CA PHE A 326 1.16 -7.22 12.37
C PHE A 326 2.16 -7.92 13.29
N VAL A 327 2.00 -7.84 14.61
CA VAL A 327 2.82 -8.61 15.57
C VAL A 327 2.63 -10.10 15.34
N ILE A 328 1.39 -10.57 15.18
CA ILE A 328 1.12 -11.99 14.86
C ILE A 328 1.78 -12.39 13.54
N PHE A 329 1.70 -11.54 12.51
CA PHE A 329 2.39 -11.77 11.24
C PHE A 329 3.91 -11.94 11.42
N VAL A 330 4.55 -11.03 12.15
CA VAL A 330 6.01 -11.07 12.40
C VAL A 330 6.39 -12.33 13.18
N ILE A 331 5.68 -12.66 14.26
CA ILE A 331 5.97 -13.84 15.08
C ILE A 331 5.92 -15.13 14.24
N ILE A 332 4.96 -15.24 13.33
CA ILE A 332 4.78 -16.45 12.52
C ILE A 332 5.74 -16.49 11.32
N TYR A 333 5.91 -15.38 10.60
CA TYR A 333 6.64 -15.38 9.34
C TYR A 333 8.12 -14.98 9.45
N ALA A 334 8.57 -14.30 10.50
CA ALA A 334 10.00 -14.03 10.70
C ALA A 334 10.85 -15.32 10.73
N PRO A 335 10.55 -16.37 11.54
CA PRO A 335 11.35 -17.60 11.51
C PRO A 335 11.28 -18.33 10.17
N ILE A 336 10.21 -18.11 9.40
CA ILE A 336 10.01 -18.64 8.06
C ILE A 336 10.93 -17.96 7.04
N LEU A 337 11.12 -16.65 7.15
CA LEU A 337 11.91 -15.83 6.22
C LEU A 337 13.40 -15.79 6.59
N LEU A 338 13.74 -16.11 7.84
CA LEU A 338 15.11 -16.16 8.34
C LEU A 338 15.75 -17.56 8.25
N ARG A 339 15.04 -18.54 7.68
CA ARG A 339 15.53 -19.90 7.48
C ARG A 339 15.60 -20.22 5.99
N PRO A 340 16.53 -21.09 5.56
CA PRO A 340 16.58 -21.57 4.20
C PRO A 340 15.24 -22.14 3.75
N ARG A 341 14.97 -22.06 2.44
CA ARG A 341 13.76 -22.64 1.85
C ARG A 341 13.65 -24.13 2.15
N VAL A 342 12.40 -24.60 2.29
CA VAL A 342 12.13 -26.01 2.60
C VAL A 342 12.33 -26.93 1.39
N ASP A 343 12.41 -26.38 0.19
CA ASP A 343 12.61 -27.09 -1.08
C ASP A 343 14.07 -27.10 -1.56
N GLY A 344 15.00 -26.54 -0.79
CA GLY A 344 16.44 -26.50 -1.11
C GLY A 344 16.83 -25.56 -2.25
N GLN A 345 15.88 -24.79 -2.79
CA GLN A 345 16.17 -23.77 -3.81
C GLN A 345 16.83 -22.53 -3.18
N PRO A 346 17.47 -21.66 -3.98
CA PRO A 346 17.99 -20.39 -3.47
C PRO A 346 16.91 -19.52 -2.82
N GLY A 347 17.17 -19.06 -1.59
CA GLY A 347 16.31 -18.16 -0.83
C GLY A 347 16.29 -18.44 0.66
#